data_AF-F4NTR5-F1
#
_entry.id   AF-F4NTR5-F1
#
_cell.length_a   1.000
_cell.length_b   1.000
_cell.length_c   1.000
_cell.angle_alpha   90.00
_cell.angle_beta   90.00
_cell.angle_gamma   90.00
#
_symmetry.space_group_name_H-M   'P 1'
#
loop_
_entity.id
_entity.type
_entity.pdbx_description
1 polymer ?
#
loop_
_entity_poly.entity_id
_entity_poly.type
_entity_poly.pdbx_seq_one_letter_code
_entity_poly.pdbx_strand_id
1 'polypeptide(L)'
;MNETRIAELADKITHTRQHGPIKVLMSALLTVLVIGTIPLFIRERKNSMVKHRSWTLNIVVSIAVTISLWMDACLSMPGWTTSSTRPVVFIVRALSIITTLCGYMPTYLRHYFLLCLPKIQTKLLDNDVMFDPEKYKALSAQLYRTRLLSSETGAWIFFLINFIPYFGALVYCMIITDFKKTALNIPTPTVLCTTYGSLIITLISTVFVLWYGPRSQKDNFFIMKQFYIVTVLTIGGAVFSIVTMFLKDPYIINICLTTASFLMFTTLVVDQTMPLHYLGIKRKDYMIRPRTFSISTKKVAKSTKKLHREYSIKNNETPNSGCLNGANDANSTDNHSSSTSSNSTKRGVLNLDHILADAALRDAFCIYMAREFSMENVLFIETIKGYKSQITKNPTKSNTRKLFEKIKSEFIASNSVNEINLPTKIAKKLFDDSDKIFKSGDDCCSNFDVAAATNLFDDAVVHIELMLAQDHIRKFQVTSVYSDATAS
;
A
#
# COMPACT_ATOMS: atom_id res chain seq x y z
N MET A 1 -43.57 8.33 -40.53
CA MET A 1 -44.06 8.70 -39.19
C MET A 1 -43.37 10.01 -38.81
N ASN A 2 -44.12 11.10 -38.57
CA ASN A 2 -43.58 12.46 -38.46
C ASN A 2 -42.59 12.58 -37.28
N GLU A 3 -41.43 13.23 -37.47
CA GLU A 3 -40.39 13.37 -36.43
C GLU A 3 -40.91 14.05 -35.17
N THR A 4 -41.79 15.03 -35.33
CA THR A 4 -42.52 15.70 -34.25
C THR A 4 -43.39 14.74 -33.45
N ARG A 5 -44.07 13.79 -34.12
CA ARG A 5 -44.93 12.80 -33.48
C ARG A 5 -44.13 11.74 -32.71
N ILE A 6 -42.93 11.39 -33.18
CA ILE A 6 -41.99 10.51 -32.47
C ILE A 6 -41.39 11.22 -31.25
N ALA A 7 -41.03 12.51 -31.39
CA ALA A 7 -40.55 13.32 -30.28
C ALA A 7 -41.62 13.50 -29.19
N GLU A 8 -42.87 13.76 -29.56
CA GLU A 8 -44.01 13.84 -28.62
C GLU A 8 -44.31 12.50 -27.93
N LEU A 9 -44.22 11.38 -28.66
CA LEU A 9 -44.42 10.04 -28.10
C LEU A 9 -43.27 9.65 -27.16
N ALA A 10 -42.04 9.96 -27.57
CA ALA A 10 -40.85 9.81 -26.74
C ALA A 10 -40.97 10.66 -25.48
N ASP A 11 -41.42 11.91 -25.56
CA ASP A 11 -41.66 12.76 -24.39
C ASP A 11 -42.74 12.19 -23.46
N LYS A 12 -43.82 11.62 -24.00
CA LYS A 12 -44.85 10.94 -23.20
C LYS A 12 -44.36 9.67 -22.52
N ILE A 13 -43.48 8.89 -23.14
CA ILE A 13 -42.95 7.61 -22.62
C ILE A 13 -41.74 7.82 -21.69
N THR A 14 -40.88 8.78 -21.99
CA THR A 14 -39.70 9.15 -21.17
C THR A 14 -40.04 10.07 -20.00
N HIS A 15 -41.30 10.46 -19.84
CA HIS A 15 -41.80 11.16 -18.65
C HIS A 15 -41.77 10.26 -17.40
N THR A 16 -40.57 9.96 -16.91
CA THR A 16 -40.28 9.56 -15.53
C THR A 16 -40.41 10.76 -14.57
N ARG A 17 -41.48 11.56 -14.73
CA ARG A 17 -41.63 12.91 -14.17
C ARG A 17 -41.55 12.93 -12.64
N GLN A 18 -41.83 11.81 -11.98
CA GLN A 18 -41.86 11.69 -10.52
C GLN A 18 -40.50 11.40 -9.88
N HIS A 19 -39.52 10.86 -10.62
CA HIS A 19 -38.23 10.43 -10.03
C HIS A 19 -37.01 11.24 -10.51
N GLY A 20 -37.18 12.14 -11.48
CA GLY A 20 -36.13 13.07 -11.92
C GLY A 20 -35.51 13.89 -10.79
N PRO A 21 -36.32 14.55 -9.92
CA PRO A 21 -35.79 15.34 -8.80
C PRO A 21 -34.96 14.52 -7.81
N ILE A 22 -35.33 13.25 -7.58
CA ILE A 22 -34.59 12.33 -6.71
C ILE A 22 -33.19 12.06 -7.28
N LYS A 23 -33.09 11.81 -8.59
CA LYS A 23 -31.79 11.61 -9.26
C LYS A 23 -30.93 12.87 -9.21
N VAL A 24 -31.51 14.06 -9.40
CA VAL A 24 -30.79 15.34 -9.26
C VAL A 24 -30.22 15.49 -7.84
N LEU A 25 -31.04 15.21 -6.82
CA LEU A 25 -30.60 15.27 -5.42
C LEU A 25 -29.45 14.30 -5.14
N MET A 26 -29.56 13.05 -5.60
CA MET A 26 -28.49 12.04 -5.47
C MET A 26 -27.19 12.49 -6.15
N SER A 27 -27.28 12.99 -7.38
CA SER A 27 -26.12 13.50 -8.13
C SER A 27 -25.47 14.71 -7.44
N ALA A 28 -26.27 15.63 -6.90
CA ALA A 28 -25.77 16.78 -6.15
C ALA A 28 -25.05 16.35 -4.86
N LEU A 29 -25.64 15.44 -4.09
CA LEU A 29 -25.03 14.91 -2.87
C LEU A 29 -23.69 14.19 -3.17
N LEU A 30 -23.65 13.38 -4.23
CA LEU A 30 -22.40 12.74 -4.65
C LEU A 30 -21.36 13.73 -5.13
N THR A 31 -21.77 14.79 -5.85
CA THR A 31 -20.86 15.84 -6.30
C THR A 31 -20.18 16.50 -5.09
N VAL A 32 -20.96 16.86 -4.06
CA VAL A 32 -20.43 17.43 -2.81
C VAL A 32 -19.49 16.43 -2.12
N LEU A 33 -19.89 15.16 -2.03
CA LEU A 33 -19.07 14.11 -1.42
C LEU A 33 -17.73 13.97 -2.14
N VAL A 34 -17.74 13.78 -3.46
CA VAL A 34 -16.53 13.56 -4.28
C VAL A 34 -15.59 14.77 -4.25
N ILE A 35 -16.13 16.00 -4.35
CA ILE A 35 -15.32 17.22 -4.23
C ILE A 35 -14.66 17.32 -2.85
N GLY A 36 -15.36 16.91 -1.79
CA GLY A 36 -14.81 16.89 -0.44
C GLY A 36 -13.79 15.78 -0.20
N THR A 37 -13.98 14.58 -0.77
CA THR A 37 -13.11 13.42 -0.53
C THR A 37 -11.81 13.44 -1.32
N ILE A 38 -11.82 13.97 -2.56
CA ILE A 38 -10.62 13.99 -3.43
C ILE A 38 -9.41 14.65 -2.72
N PRO A 39 -9.51 15.88 -2.17
CA PRO A 39 -8.38 16.51 -1.48
C PRO A 39 -7.91 15.72 -0.25
N LEU A 40 -8.85 15.11 0.48
CA LEU A 40 -8.55 14.30 1.66
C LEU A 40 -7.76 13.03 1.28
N PHE A 41 -8.15 12.34 0.21
CA PHE A 41 -7.43 11.15 -0.26
C PHE A 41 -6.05 11.49 -0.82
N ILE A 42 -5.90 12.62 -1.52
CA ILE A 42 -4.59 13.09 -1.97
C ILE A 42 -3.67 13.36 -0.77
N ARG A 43 -4.19 14.02 0.27
CA ARG A 43 -3.44 14.33 1.50
C ARG A 43 -3.06 13.07 2.27
N GLU A 44 -3.99 12.13 2.42
CA GLU A 44 -3.83 10.91 3.21
C GLU A 44 -3.34 9.71 2.39
N ARG A 45 -2.75 9.94 1.20
CA ARG A 45 -2.29 8.89 0.27
C ARG A 45 -1.32 7.86 0.86
N LYS A 46 -0.64 8.19 1.96
CA LYS A 46 0.27 7.28 2.67
C LYS A 46 -0.46 6.33 3.63
N ASN A 47 -1.71 6.61 4.00
CA ASN A 47 -2.47 5.77 4.90
C ASN A 47 -2.80 4.43 4.23
N SER A 48 -2.60 3.32 4.95
CA SER A 48 -2.94 1.95 4.53
C SER A 48 -4.26 1.85 3.75
N MET A 49 -5.36 2.42 4.26
CA MET A 49 -6.66 2.29 3.60
C MET A 49 -6.77 3.04 2.27
N VAL A 50 -6.00 4.11 2.09
CA VAL A 50 -5.93 4.87 0.83
C VAL A 50 -4.88 4.26 -0.10
N LYS A 51 -3.72 3.84 0.40
CA LYS A 51 -2.63 3.21 -0.37
C LYS A 51 -3.03 1.84 -0.93
N HIS A 52 -3.77 1.06 -0.16
CA HIS A 52 -4.20 -0.29 -0.54
C HIS A 52 -5.33 -0.31 -1.59
N ARG A 53 -5.86 0.85 -1.93
CA ARG A 53 -6.82 1.08 -3.01
C ARG A 53 -6.10 1.95 -4.03
N SER A 54 -6.24 1.69 -5.32
CA SER A 54 -5.64 2.61 -6.31
C SER A 54 -6.39 3.94 -6.19
N TRP A 55 -5.86 4.88 -5.41
CA TRP A 55 -6.60 6.09 -5.04
C TRP A 55 -6.87 6.96 -6.27
N THR A 56 -5.93 6.95 -7.23
CA THR A 56 -6.08 7.66 -8.51
C THR A 56 -7.24 7.09 -9.33
N LEU A 57 -7.31 5.76 -9.45
CA LEU A 57 -8.34 5.08 -10.21
C LEU A 57 -9.71 5.19 -9.52
N ASN A 58 -9.76 5.06 -8.19
CA ASN A 58 -11.00 5.25 -7.44
C ASN A 58 -11.57 6.67 -7.61
N ILE A 59 -10.74 7.71 -7.68
CA ILE A 59 -11.19 9.08 -7.99
C ILE A 59 -11.85 9.13 -9.37
N VAL A 60 -11.21 8.53 -10.38
CA VAL A 60 -11.74 8.52 -11.76
C VAL A 60 -13.05 7.76 -11.84
N VAL A 61 -13.16 6.61 -11.18
CA VAL A 61 -14.41 5.84 -11.06
C VAL A 61 -15.49 6.67 -10.36
N SER A 62 -15.15 7.39 -9.29
CA SER A 62 -16.09 8.22 -8.53
C SER A 62 -16.64 9.38 -9.36
N ILE A 63 -15.77 10.04 -10.13
CA ILE A 63 -16.15 11.09 -11.06
C ILE A 63 -17.05 10.51 -12.15
N ALA A 64 -16.69 9.36 -12.73
CA ALA A 64 -17.47 8.71 -13.77
C ALA A 64 -18.88 8.32 -13.28
N VAL A 65 -19.03 7.70 -12.11
CA VAL A 65 -20.36 7.40 -11.53
C VAL A 65 -21.17 8.68 -11.29
N THR A 66 -20.52 9.75 -10.83
CA THR A 66 -21.20 11.03 -10.59
C THR A 66 -21.70 11.63 -11.90
N ILE A 67 -20.89 11.58 -12.97
CA ILE A 67 -21.29 12.04 -14.31
C ILE A 67 -22.42 11.17 -14.86
N SER A 68 -22.37 9.84 -14.72
CA SER A 68 -23.44 8.97 -15.23
C SER A 68 -24.78 9.25 -14.55
N LEU A 69 -24.79 9.51 -13.23
CA LEU A 69 -25.99 9.90 -12.49
C LEU A 69 -26.50 11.30 -12.87
N TRP A 70 -25.60 12.25 -13.15
CA TRP A 70 -26.00 13.54 -13.73
C TRP A 70 -26.64 13.38 -15.10
N MET A 71 -26.08 12.54 -15.98
CA MET A 71 -26.69 12.28 -17.29
C MET A 71 -28.04 11.57 -17.16
N ASP A 72 -28.18 10.62 -16.24
CA ASP A 72 -29.48 10.01 -15.90
C ASP A 72 -30.50 11.04 -15.42
N ALA A 73 -30.07 11.99 -14.58
CA ALA A 73 -30.92 13.08 -14.10
C ALA A 73 -31.35 14.02 -15.24
N CYS A 74 -30.43 14.41 -16.13
CA CYS A 74 -30.71 15.24 -17.31
C CYS A 74 -31.72 14.58 -18.26
N LEU A 75 -31.62 13.25 -18.46
CA LEU A 75 -32.58 12.50 -19.27
C LEU A 75 -33.95 12.36 -18.59
N SER A 76 -34.00 12.43 -17.25
CA SER A 76 -35.24 12.27 -16.47
C SER A 76 -35.97 13.59 -16.20
N MET A 77 -35.32 14.75 -16.38
CA MET A 77 -35.89 16.07 -16.12
C MET A 77 -36.54 16.67 -17.38
N PRO A 78 -37.79 17.13 -17.30
CA PRO A 78 -38.50 17.66 -18.46
C PRO A 78 -37.87 18.99 -18.93
N GLY A 79 -37.66 19.12 -20.24
CA GLY A 79 -37.13 20.34 -20.85
C GLY A 79 -35.62 20.58 -20.66
N TRP A 80 -34.91 19.70 -19.94
CA TRP A 80 -33.46 19.84 -19.71
C TRP A 80 -32.63 19.33 -20.89
N THR A 81 -33.17 18.39 -21.66
CA THR A 81 -32.54 17.87 -22.87
C THR A 81 -33.48 18.04 -24.06
N THR A 82 -32.93 18.53 -25.17
CA THR A 82 -33.66 18.65 -26.43
C THR A 82 -33.43 17.39 -27.27
N SER A 83 -34.26 17.17 -28.29
CA SER A 83 -34.08 16.02 -29.19
C SER A 83 -32.70 16.00 -29.86
N SER A 84 -32.08 17.18 -30.08
CA SER A 84 -30.74 17.29 -30.67
C SER A 84 -29.60 16.98 -29.68
N THR A 85 -29.79 17.24 -28.38
CA THR A 85 -28.73 17.02 -27.36
C THR A 85 -28.82 15.65 -26.68
N ARG A 86 -29.96 14.95 -26.76
CA ARG A 86 -30.13 13.59 -26.21
C ARG A 86 -29.02 12.60 -26.61
N PRO A 87 -28.60 12.48 -27.88
CA PRO A 87 -27.53 11.54 -28.26
C PRO A 87 -26.22 11.78 -27.49
N VAL A 88 -25.83 13.05 -27.32
CA VAL A 88 -24.62 13.43 -26.59
C VAL A 88 -24.71 13.01 -25.12
N VAL A 89 -25.85 13.26 -24.48
CA VAL A 89 -26.09 12.85 -23.08
C VAL A 89 -26.00 11.33 -22.92
N PHE A 90 -26.56 10.56 -23.87
CA PHE A 90 -26.43 9.11 -23.89
C PHE A 90 -24.98 8.63 -24.06
N ILE A 91 -24.20 9.31 -24.92
CA ILE A 91 -22.78 8.97 -25.13
C ILE A 91 -21.98 9.20 -23.85
N VAL A 92 -22.10 10.38 -23.24
CA VAL A 92 -21.40 10.73 -22.00
C VAL A 92 -21.78 9.76 -20.88
N ARG A 93 -23.07 9.40 -20.77
CA ARG A 93 -23.56 8.40 -19.82
C ARG A 93 -22.90 7.03 -20.04
N ALA A 94 -22.90 6.53 -21.27
CA ALA A 94 -22.36 5.22 -21.60
C ALA A 94 -20.85 5.14 -21.34
N LEU A 95 -20.09 6.16 -21.72
CA LEU A 95 -18.66 6.25 -21.43
C LEU A 95 -18.38 6.21 -19.93
N SER A 96 -19.15 6.98 -19.16
CA SER A 96 -19.03 7.04 -17.70
C SER A 96 -19.34 5.70 -17.03
N ILE A 97 -20.34 4.97 -17.52
CA ILE A 97 -20.66 3.61 -17.05
C ILE A 97 -19.50 2.66 -17.35
N ILE A 98 -18.96 2.67 -18.57
CA ILE A 98 -17.81 1.83 -18.95
C ILE A 98 -16.58 2.12 -18.08
N THR A 99 -16.23 3.39 -17.90
CA THR A 99 -15.11 3.79 -17.04
C THR A 99 -15.28 3.26 -15.62
N THR A 100 -16.50 3.33 -15.07
CA THR A 100 -16.81 2.80 -13.74
C THR A 100 -16.55 1.30 -13.67
N LEU A 101 -17.12 0.54 -14.61
CA LEU A 101 -17.07 -0.93 -14.61
C LEU A 101 -15.65 -1.46 -14.78
N CYS A 102 -14.88 -0.86 -15.70
CA CYS A 102 -13.50 -1.24 -15.93
C CYS A 102 -12.57 -0.88 -14.75
N GLY A 103 -13.03 -0.06 -13.80
CA GLY A 103 -12.25 0.37 -12.66
C GLY A 103 -12.28 -0.55 -11.43
N TYR A 104 -13.35 -1.32 -11.21
CA TYR A 104 -13.48 -2.13 -10.00
C TYR A 104 -12.45 -3.29 -9.93
N MET A 105 -12.31 -4.05 -11.01
CA MET A 105 -11.40 -5.21 -11.06
C MET A 105 -9.92 -4.82 -10.83
N PRO A 106 -9.36 -3.78 -11.47
CA PRO A 106 -8.02 -3.30 -11.17
C PRO A 106 -7.80 -2.93 -9.69
N THR A 107 -8.80 -2.31 -9.05
CA THR A 107 -8.73 -1.97 -7.61
C THR A 107 -8.63 -3.22 -6.74
N TYR A 108 -9.40 -4.27 -7.07
CA TYR A 108 -9.35 -5.55 -6.35
C TYR A 108 -8.04 -6.30 -6.57
N LEU A 109 -7.56 -6.36 -7.82
CA LEU A 109 -6.30 -7.01 -8.18
C LEU A 109 -5.11 -6.36 -7.46
N ARG A 110 -5.05 -5.02 -7.49
CA ARG A 110 -3.99 -4.29 -6.78
C ARG A 110 -4.01 -4.62 -5.29
N HIS A 111 -5.18 -4.62 -4.66
CA HIS A 111 -5.28 -4.95 -3.24
C HIS A 111 -4.78 -6.36 -2.95
N TYR A 112 -5.13 -7.34 -3.80
CA TYR A 112 -4.60 -8.70 -3.72
C TYR A 112 -3.07 -8.75 -3.79
N PHE A 113 -2.45 -8.12 -4.81
CA PHE A 113 -1.00 -8.13 -4.96
C PHE A 113 -0.27 -7.41 -3.82
N LEU A 114 -0.87 -6.36 -3.25
CA LEU A 114 -0.34 -5.70 -2.05
C LEU A 114 -0.31 -6.62 -0.83
N LEU A 115 -1.27 -7.55 -0.70
CA LEU A 115 -1.25 -8.55 0.39
C LEU A 115 -0.28 -9.71 0.13
N CYS A 116 0.01 -10.02 -1.13
CA CYS A 116 0.96 -11.07 -1.50
C CYS A 116 2.41 -10.62 -1.32
N LEU A 117 2.68 -9.32 -1.47
CA LEU A 117 4.02 -8.76 -1.44
C LEU A 117 4.78 -9.08 -0.13
N PRO A 118 4.21 -8.87 1.08
CA PRO A 118 4.86 -9.25 2.33
C PRO A 118 5.18 -10.75 2.41
N LYS A 119 4.28 -11.62 1.93
CA LYS A 119 4.47 -13.09 1.97
C LYS A 119 5.62 -13.54 1.08
N ILE A 120 5.84 -12.86 -0.04
CA ILE A 120 6.96 -13.14 -0.95
C ILE A 120 8.25 -12.59 -0.35
N GLN A 121 8.21 -11.40 0.26
CA GLN A 121 9.38 -10.82 0.94
C GLN A 121 9.85 -11.66 2.12
N THR A 122 8.94 -12.20 2.95
CA THR A 122 9.32 -13.08 4.05
C THR A 122 9.95 -14.38 3.55
N LYS A 123 9.50 -14.92 2.42
CA LYS A 123 10.11 -16.12 1.81
C LYS A 123 11.51 -15.89 1.26
N LEU A 124 11.92 -14.65 1.00
CA LEU A 124 13.32 -14.35 0.64
C LEU A 124 14.27 -14.41 1.83
N LEU A 125 13.74 -14.32 3.06
CA LEU A 125 14.51 -14.44 4.31
C LEU A 125 14.68 -15.89 4.77
N ASP A 126 13.94 -16.84 4.19
CA ASP A 126 14.11 -18.25 4.51
C ASP A 126 15.51 -18.70 4.08
N ASN A 127 16.29 -19.23 5.02
CA ASN A 127 17.67 -19.68 4.77
C ASN A 127 17.76 -20.62 3.55
N ASP A 128 16.80 -21.54 3.39
CA ASP A 128 16.75 -22.50 2.28
C ASP A 128 16.58 -21.85 0.90
N VAL A 129 16.03 -20.64 0.85
CA VAL A 129 15.80 -19.86 -0.38
C VAL A 129 16.95 -18.87 -0.60
N MET A 130 17.48 -18.26 0.47
CA MET A 130 18.58 -17.29 0.39
C MET A 130 19.87 -17.91 -0.14
N PHE A 131 20.15 -19.17 0.18
CA PHE A 131 21.37 -19.87 -0.25
C PHE A 131 21.22 -20.66 -1.55
N ASP A 132 20.00 -20.79 -2.08
CA ASP A 132 19.74 -21.45 -3.36
C ASP A 132 19.55 -20.40 -4.49
N PRO A 133 20.52 -20.23 -5.40
CA PRO A 133 20.49 -19.17 -6.40
C PRO A 133 19.34 -19.31 -7.41
N GLU A 134 18.87 -20.53 -7.71
CA GLU A 134 17.76 -20.73 -8.64
C GLU A 134 16.42 -20.36 -7.99
N LYS A 135 16.21 -20.81 -6.74
CA LYS A 135 15.02 -20.43 -5.96
C LYS A 135 14.99 -18.94 -5.68
N TYR A 136 16.12 -18.34 -5.33
CA TYR A 136 16.26 -16.90 -5.11
C TYR A 136 15.92 -16.10 -6.37
N LYS A 137 16.43 -16.52 -7.54
CA LYS A 137 16.14 -15.86 -8.82
C LYS A 137 14.67 -15.97 -9.21
N ALA A 138 14.05 -17.13 -8.98
CA ALA A 138 12.62 -17.32 -9.26
C ALA A 138 11.76 -16.43 -8.36
N LEU A 139 12.09 -16.37 -7.06
CA LEU A 139 11.31 -15.64 -6.07
C LEU A 139 11.52 -14.12 -6.16
N SER A 140 12.72 -13.65 -6.53
CA SER A 140 12.98 -12.24 -6.85
C SER A 140 12.25 -11.80 -8.12
N ALA A 141 12.18 -12.63 -9.16
CA ALA A 141 11.36 -12.35 -10.34
C ALA A 141 9.86 -12.29 -10.01
N GLN A 142 9.39 -13.16 -9.11
CA GLN A 142 8.02 -13.11 -8.61
C GLN A 142 7.76 -11.84 -7.78
N LEU A 143 8.72 -11.41 -6.96
CA LEU A 143 8.63 -10.17 -6.19
C LEU A 143 8.56 -8.95 -7.11
N TYR A 144 9.38 -8.88 -8.16
CA TYR A 144 9.34 -7.80 -9.14
C TYR A 144 7.97 -7.69 -9.81
N ARG A 145 7.43 -8.81 -10.31
CA ARG A 145 6.09 -8.85 -10.90
C ARG A 145 5.03 -8.41 -9.90
N THR A 146 5.08 -8.92 -8.67
CA THR A 146 4.11 -8.57 -7.62
C THR A 146 4.18 -7.08 -7.27
N ARG A 147 5.39 -6.51 -7.19
CA ARG A 147 5.60 -5.08 -6.94
C ARG A 147 5.00 -4.22 -8.05
N LEU A 148 5.22 -4.58 -9.31
CA LEU A 148 4.61 -3.90 -10.45
C LEU A 148 3.07 -3.98 -10.40
N LEU A 149 2.51 -5.17 -10.17
CA LEU A 149 1.06 -5.39 -10.14
C LEU A 149 0.38 -4.76 -8.92
N SER A 150 1.13 -4.52 -7.85
CA SER A 150 0.68 -3.81 -6.64
C SER A 150 0.76 -2.27 -6.74
N SER A 151 1.40 -1.74 -7.78
CA SER A 151 1.64 -0.31 -7.98
C SER A 151 0.43 0.43 -8.58
N GLU A 152 0.45 1.78 -8.59
CA GLU A 152 -0.60 2.58 -9.27
C GLU A 152 -0.54 2.36 -10.77
N THR A 153 0.66 2.33 -11.34
CA THR A 153 0.88 2.04 -12.75
C THR A 153 0.30 0.69 -13.15
N GLY A 154 0.50 -0.34 -12.32
CA GLY A 154 -0.08 -1.68 -12.54
C GLY A 154 -1.61 -1.65 -12.59
N ALA A 155 -2.26 -0.94 -11.67
CA ALA A 155 -3.72 -0.77 -11.67
C ALA A 155 -4.21 -0.07 -12.95
N TRP A 156 -3.51 0.99 -13.40
CA TRP A 156 -3.83 1.69 -14.64
C TRP A 156 -3.64 0.82 -15.90
N ILE A 157 -2.61 -0.03 -15.93
CA ILE A 157 -2.41 -0.97 -17.04
C ILE A 157 -3.59 -1.95 -17.13
N PHE A 158 -4.01 -2.53 -16.01
CA PHE A 158 -5.20 -3.40 -16.00
C PHE A 158 -6.48 -2.68 -16.37
N PHE A 159 -6.64 -1.43 -15.94
CA PHE A 159 -7.76 -0.60 -16.37
C PHE A 159 -7.79 -0.46 -17.89
N LEU A 160 -6.66 -0.08 -18.51
CA LEU A 160 -6.57 0.10 -19.96
C LEU A 160 -6.81 -1.19 -20.74
N ILE A 161 -6.31 -2.33 -20.25
CA ILE A 161 -6.55 -3.65 -20.85
C ILE A 161 -8.06 -3.97 -20.90
N ASN A 162 -8.82 -3.60 -19.87
CA ASN A 162 -10.27 -3.81 -19.86
C ASN A 162 -11.02 -2.71 -20.63
N PHE A 163 -10.58 -1.46 -20.50
CA PHE A 163 -11.27 -0.29 -21.04
C PHE A 163 -11.17 -0.21 -22.56
N ILE A 164 -9.99 -0.41 -23.16
CA ILE A 164 -9.78 -0.20 -24.60
C ILE A 164 -10.66 -1.13 -25.46
N PRO A 165 -10.71 -2.45 -25.24
CA PRO A 165 -11.57 -3.33 -26.03
C PRO A 165 -13.06 -2.99 -25.88
N TYR A 166 -13.48 -2.67 -24.65
CA TYR A 166 -14.88 -2.39 -24.37
C TYR A 166 -15.31 -1.02 -24.89
N PHE A 167 -14.42 -0.02 -24.85
CA PHE A 167 -14.60 1.27 -25.51
C PHE A 167 -14.70 1.10 -27.03
N GLY A 168 -13.84 0.29 -27.65
CA GLY A 168 -13.93 -0.02 -29.09
C GLY A 168 -15.27 -0.65 -29.47
N ALA A 169 -15.74 -1.64 -28.70
CA ALA A 169 -17.06 -2.23 -28.88
C ALA A 169 -18.20 -1.21 -28.71
N LEU A 170 -18.10 -0.32 -27.72
CA LEU A 170 -19.08 0.74 -27.51
C LEU A 170 -19.15 1.71 -28.69
N VAL A 171 -18.00 2.18 -29.18
CA VAL A 171 -17.94 3.09 -30.34
C VAL A 171 -18.59 2.43 -31.55
N TYR A 172 -18.29 1.16 -31.82
CA TYR A 172 -18.94 0.41 -32.88
C TYR A 172 -20.46 0.34 -32.69
N CYS A 173 -20.93 -0.02 -31.49
CA CYS A 173 -22.36 -0.06 -31.17
C CYS A 173 -23.03 1.31 -31.30
N MET A 174 -22.35 2.40 -30.97
CA MET A 174 -22.86 3.76 -31.10
C MET A 174 -23.05 4.17 -32.56
N ILE A 175 -22.11 3.82 -33.45
CA ILE A 175 -22.19 4.14 -34.88
C ILE A 175 -23.45 3.52 -35.52
N ILE A 176 -23.80 2.30 -35.13
CA ILE A 176 -24.95 1.56 -35.67
C ILE A 176 -26.26 1.81 -34.91
N THR A 177 -26.23 2.58 -33.81
CA THR A 177 -27.42 2.81 -32.98
C THR A 177 -28.30 3.91 -33.55
N ASP A 178 -29.58 3.58 -33.75
CA ASP A 178 -30.61 4.58 -34.01
C ASP A 178 -31.06 5.23 -32.70
N PHE A 179 -30.59 6.46 -32.44
CA PHE A 179 -30.92 7.22 -31.25
C PHE A 179 -32.41 7.57 -31.12
N LYS A 180 -33.18 7.53 -32.23
CA LYS A 180 -34.65 7.71 -32.18
C LYS A 180 -35.31 6.53 -31.46
N LYS A 181 -34.79 5.31 -31.62
CA LYS A 181 -35.25 4.11 -30.89
C LYS A 181 -34.87 4.16 -29.41
N THR A 182 -33.69 4.68 -29.09
CA THR A 182 -33.26 4.88 -27.70
C THR A 182 -34.19 5.85 -26.96
N ALA A 183 -34.64 6.92 -27.62
CA ALA A 183 -35.60 7.87 -27.05
C ALA A 183 -36.99 7.25 -26.79
N LEU A 184 -37.32 6.13 -27.42
CA LEU A 184 -38.57 5.39 -27.22
C LEU A 184 -38.42 4.24 -26.21
N ASN A 185 -37.30 4.16 -25.46
CA ASN A 185 -36.96 3.04 -24.59
C ASN A 185 -36.96 1.67 -25.28
N ILE A 186 -36.78 1.65 -26.60
CA ILE A 186 -36.60 0.40 -27.36
C ILE A 186 -35.14 -0.04 -27.20
N PRO A 187 -34.87 -1.32 -26.87
CA PRO A 187 -33.50 -1.81 -26.74
C PRO A 187 -32.69 -1.53 -28.00
N THR A 188 -31.59 -0.78 -27.84
CA THR A 188 -30.66 -0.47 -28.93
C THR A 188 -29.32 -1.19 -28.72
N PRO A 189 -28.52 -1.39 -29.78
CA PRO A 189 -27.21 -2.03 -29.67
C PRO A 189 -26.32 -1.42 -28.58
N THR A 190 -26.32 -0.09 -28.43
CA THR A 190 -25.59 0.60 -27.36
C THR A 190 -26.07 0.21 -25.96
N VAL A 191 -27.39 0.18 -25.74
CA VAL A 191 -27.98 -0.18 -24.44
C VAL A 191 -27.72 -1.66 -24.11
N LEU A 192 -27.80 -2.55 -25.10
CA LEU A 192 -27.47 -3.96 -24.96
C LEU A 192 -25.98 -4.17 -24.64
N CYS A 193 -25.08 -3.51 -25.38
CA CYS A 193 -23.63 -3.59 -25.17
C CYS A 193 -23.23 -3.12 -23.76
N THR A 194 -23.75 -1.97 -23.33
CA THR A 194 -23.48 -1.42 -22.00
C THR A 194 -24.05 -2.30 -20.88
N THR A 195 -25.27 -2.81 -21.02
CA THR A 195 -25.91 -3.61 -19.98
C THR A 195 -25.30 -5.01 -19.87
N TYR A 196 -25.15 -5.74 -20.99
CA TYR A 196 -24.54 -7.08 -20.94
C TYR A 196 -23.07 -7.04 -20.57
N GLY A 197 -22.30 -6.09 -21.11
CA GLY A 197 -20.90 -5.97 -20.71
C GLY A 197 -20.74 -5.53 -19.25
N SER A 198 -21.65 -4.70 -18.71
CA SER A 198 -21.67 -4.40 -17.28
C SER A 198 -21.88 -5.65 -16.43
N LEU A 199 -22.78 -6.55 -16.83
CA LEU A 199 -23.00 -7.80 -16.14
C LEU A 199 -21.75 -8.69 -16.19
N ILE A 200 -21.18 -8.89 -17.38
CA ILE A 200 -20.01 -9.77 -17.57
C ILE A 200 -18.84 -9.28 -16.72
N ILE A 201 -18.50 -7.98 -16.79
CA ILE A 201 -17.39 -7.40 -16.02
C ILE A 201 -17.66 -7.49 -14.51
N THR A 202 -18.90 -7.23 -14.09
CA THR A 202 -19.28 -7.34 -12.68
C THR A 202 -19.21 -8.78 -12.18
N LEU A 203 -19.65 -9.76 -12.97
CA LEU A 203 -19.56 -11.19 -12.64
C LEU A 203 -18.10 -11.64 -12.52
N ILE A 204 -17.23 -11.27 -13.47
CA ILE A 204 -15.79 -11.58 -13.40
C ILE A 204 -15.18 -10.98 -12.12
N SER A 205 -15.49 -9.71 -11.84
CA SER A 205 -15.02 -9.04 -10.62
C SER A 205 -15.53 -9.72 -9.35
N THR A 206 -16.77 -10.21 -9.37
CA THR A 206 -17.41 -10.92 -8.25
C THR A 206 -16.74 -12.27 -8.00
N VAL A 207 -16.53 -13.06 -9.06
CA VAL A 207 -15.82 -14.34 -8.98
C VAL A 207 -14.44 -14.13 -8.37
N PHE A 208 -13.74 -13.08 -8.79
CA PHE A 208 -12.44 -12.74 -8.21
C PHE A 208 -12.53 -12.37 -6.73
N VAL A 209 -13.45 -11.49 -6.33
CA VAL A 209 -13.63 -11.09 -4.92
C VAL A 209 -14.04 -12.26 -4.02
N LEU A 210 -14.89 -13.17 -4.51
CA LEU A 210 -15.29 -14.37 -3.77
C LEU A 210 -14.14 -15.38 -3.64
N TRP A 211 -13.30 -15.51 -4.67
CA TRP A 211 -12.12 -16.36 -4.61
C TRP A 211 -11.05 -15.78 -3.66
N TYR A 212 -10.78 -14.48 -3.75
CA TYR A 212 -9.72 -13.83 -3.00
C TYR A 212 -10.12 -13.49 -1.56
N GLY A 213 -11.32 -12.97 -1.33
CA GLY A 213 -11.71 -12.37 -0.06
C GLY A 213 -11.58 -13.28 1.17
N PRO A 214 -11.95 -14.58 1.12
CA PRO A 214 -11.73 -15.52 2.23
C PRO A 214 -10.25 -15.76 2.57
N ARG A 215 -9.34 -15.50 1.61
CA ARG A 215 -7.89 -15.66 1.76
C ARG A 215 -7.20 -14.37 2.21
N SER A 216 -7.95 -13.28 2.40
CA SER A 216 -7.41 -12.00 2.88
C SER A 216 -7.12 -12.06 4.39
N GLN A 217 -6.08 -11.35 4.85
CA GLN A 217 -5.69 -11.32 6.26
C GLN A 217 -6.71 -10.52 7.10
N LYS A 218 -6.89 -10.92 8.38
CA LYS A 218 -7.85 -10.33 9.32
C LYS A 218 -7.68 -8.80 9.49
N ASP A 219 -6.47 -8.29 9.37
CA ASP A 219 -6.15 -6.86 9.55
C ASP A 219 -6.73 -5.96 8.43
N ASN A 220 -7.18 -6.54 7.31
CA ASN A 220 -7.80 -5.83 6.17
C ASN A 220 -9.31 -6.06 6.05
N PHE A 221 -9.95 -6.59 7.10
CA PHE A 221 -11.36 -6.96 7.08
C PHE A 221 -12.30 -5.80 6.71
N PHE A 222 -11.98 -4.57 7.11
CA PHE A 222 -12.74 -3.37 6.71
C PHE A 222 -12.68 -3.11 5.20
N ILE A 223 -11.51 -3.30 4.58
CA ILE A 223 -11.36 -3.12 3.14
C ILE A 223 -12.16 -4.18 2.39
N MET A 224 -12.09 -5.43 2.87
CA MET A 224 -12.76 -6.55 2.23
C MET A 224 -14.29 -6.49 2.39
N LYS A 225 -14.79 -6.09 3.57
CA LYS A 225 -16.20 -5.78 3.79
C LYS A 225 -16.72 -4.75 2.81
N GLN A 226 -15.97 -3.66 2.59
CA GLN A 226 -16.35 -2.67 1.60
C GLN A 226 -16.44 -3.28 0.20
N PHE A 227 -15.44 -4.05 -0.22
CA PHE A 227 -15.45 -4.68 -1.55
C PHE A 227 -16.64 -5.62 -1.72
N TYR A 228 -17.02 -6.38 -0.70
CA TYR A 228 -18.24 -7.19 -0.73
C TYR A 228 -19.50 -6.35 -0.88
N ILE A 229 -19.66 -5.29 -0.08
CA ILE A 229 -20.84 -4.42 -0.14
C ILE A 229 -20.93 -3.74 -1.52
N VAL A 230 -19.83 -3.15 -1.99
CA VAL A 230 -19.74 -2.50 -3.32
C VAL A 230 -20.08 -3.50 -4.43
N THR A 231 -19.57 -4.73 -4.34
CA THR A 231 -19.84 -5.78 -5.33
C THR A 231 -21.31 -6.18 -5.33
N VAL A 232 -21.91 -6.45 -4.17
CA VAL A 232 -23.34 -6.82 -4.05
C VAL A 232 -24.26 -5.72 -4.58
N LEU A 233 -23.99 -4.46 -4.22
CA LEU A 233 -24.78 -3.33 -4.71
C LEU A 233 -24.66 -3.15 -6.23
N THR A 234 -23.45 -3.34 -6.78
CA THR A 234 -23.20 -3.24 -8.23
C THR A 234 -23.90 -4.36 -9.00
N ILE A 235 -23.87 -5.61 -8.49
CA ILE A 235 -24.63 -6.73 -9.06
C ILE A 235 -26.13 -6.41 -9.04
N GLY A 236 -26.65 -5.96 -7.89
CA GLY A 236 -28.05 -5.57 -7.76
C GLY A 236 -28.46 -4.54 -8.82
N GLY A 237 -27.66 -3.48 -8.98
CA GLY A 237 -27.89 -2.45 -10.00
C GLY A 237 -27.86 -2.99 -11.44
N ALA A 238 -26.93 -3.89 -11.75
CA ALA A 238 -26.84 -4.54 -13.05
C ALA A 238 -28.06 -5.46 -13.32
N VAL A 239 -28.50 -6.24 -12.32
CA VAL A 239 -29.68 -7.10 -12.41
C VAL A 239 -30.94 -6.27 -12.67
N PHE A 240 -31.17 -5.20 -11.90
CA PHE A 240 -32.30 -4.30 -12.16
C PHE A 240 -32.26 -3.69 -13.56
N SER A 241 -31.06 -3.32 -14.04
CA SER A 241 -30.89 -2.81 -15.41
C SER A 241 -31.24 -3.85 -16.47
N ILE A 242 -30.86 -5.11 -16.28
CA ILE A 242 -31.23 -6.21 -17.20
C ILE A 242 -32.73 -6.47 -17.18
N VAL A 243 -33.32 -6.53 -16.00
CA VAL A 243 -34.77 -6.78 -15.85
C VAL A 243 -35.57 -5.73 -16.64
N THR A 244 -35.13 -4.47 -16.68
CA THR A 244 -35.80 -3.42 -17.48
C THR A 244 -35.88 -3.75 -18.97
N MET A 245 -34.98 -4.57 -19.52
CA MET A 245 -35.00 -4.97 -20.93
C MET A 245 -36.12 -5.95 -21.28
N PHE A 246 -36.63 -6.68 -20.29
CA PHE A 246 -37.64 -7.72 -20.47
C PHE A 246 -39.04 -7.27 -20.04
N LEU A 247 -39.14 -6.14 -19.35
CA LEU A 247 -40.41 -5.58 -18.89
C LEU A 247 -41.10 -4.79 -20.02
N LYS A 248 -42.43 -4.84 -20.03
CA LYS A 248 -43.28 -4.05 -20.94
C LYS A 248 -44.03 -2.92 -20.24
N ASP A 249 -44.20 -3.03 -18.92
CA ASP A 249 -44.91 -2.04 -18.13
C ASP A 249 -43.99 -0.83 -17.83
N PRO A 250 -44.32 0.38 -18.32
CA PRO A 250 -43.50 1.57 -18.11
C PRO A 250 -43.39 1.97 -16.62
N TYR A 251 -44.39 1.64 -15.79
CA TYR A 251 -44.33 1.91 -14.36
C TYR A 251 -43.27 1.06 -13.67
N ILE A 252 -43.25 -0.25 -13.95
CA ILE A 252 -42.26 -1.18 -13.38
C ILE A 252 -40.85 -0.87 -13.89
N ILE A 253 -40.70 -0.54 -15.18
CA ILE A 253 -39.43 -0.10 -15.77
C ILE A 253 -38.87 1.10 -14.99
N ASN A 254 -39.70 2.09 -14.68
CA ASN A 254 -39.28 3.29 -13.96
C ASN A 254 -38.83 2.99 -12.52
N ILE A 255 -39.52 2.08 -11.82
CA ILE A 255 -39.11 1.61 -10.50
C ILE A 255 -37.74 0.92 -10.57
N CYS A 256 -37.55 0.01 -11.52
CA CYS A 256 -36.29 -0.71 -11.69
C CYS A 256 -35.13 0.23 -12.02
N LEU A 257 -35.33 1.19 -12.93
CA LEU A 257 -34.31 2.20 -13.29
C LEU A 257 -33.97 3.11 -12.10
N THR A 258 -34.98 3.53 -11.33
CA THR A 258 -34.76 4.36 -10.13
C THR A 258 -34.02 3.58 -9.05
N THR A 259 -34.36 2.30 -8.87
CA THR A 259 -33.68 1.39 -7.93
C THR A 259 -32.23 1.17 -8.35
N ALA A 260 -31.96 0.96 -9.64
CA ALA A 260 -30.60 0.86 -10.16
C ALA A 260 -29.78 2.14 -9.92
N SER A 261 -30.36 3.33 -10.14
CA SER A 261 -29.71 4.61 -9.81
C SER A 261 -29.44 4.74 -8.30
N PHE A 262 -30.37 4.34 -7.44
CA PHE A 262 -30.19 4.36 -5.99
C PHE A 262 -29.09 3.40 -5.52
N LEU A 263 -29.00 2.20 -6.12
CA LEU A 263 -27.94 1.25 -5.83
C LEU A 263 -26.58 1.80 -6.28
N MET A 264 -26.46 2.39 -7.47
CA MET A 264 -25.23 3.06 -7.91
C MET A 264 -24.81 4.21 -6.96
N PHE A 265 -25.78 5.02 -6.53
CA PHE A 265 -25.56 6.06 -5.54
C PHE A 265 -25.00 5.49 -4.23
N THR A 266 -25.65 4.45 -3.70
CA THR A 266 -25.26 3.79 -2.45
C THR A 266 -23.88 3.14 -2.56
N THR A 267 -23.58 2.51 -3.70
CA THR A 267 -22.25 1.95 -3.99
C THR A 267 -21.17 3.00 -3.82
N LEU A 268 -21.35 4.18 -4.43
CA LEU A 268 -20.35 5.25 -4.34
C LEU A 268 -20.28 5.85 -2.92
N VAL A 269 -21.42 6.04 -2.26
CA VAL A 269 -21.43 6.51 -0.86
C VAL A 269 -20.65 5.55 0.03
N VAL A 270 -20.88 4.24 -0.07
CA VAL A 270 -20.12 3.24 0.70
C VAL A 270 -18.64 3.28 0.32
N ASP A 271 -18.33 3.39 -0.97
CA ASP A 271 -16.95 3.36 -1.45
C ASP A 271 -16.11 4.53 -0.88
N GLN A 272 -16.74 5.70 -0.71
CA GLN A 272 -16.13 6.93 -0.23
C GLN A 272 -16.18 7.07 1.31
N THR A 273 -17.32 6.76 1.93
CA THR A 273 -17.53 7.02 3.37
C THR A 273 -16.81 6.05 4.27
N MET A 274 -16.67 4.77 3.89
CA MET A 274 -15.92 3.80 4.69
C MET A 274 -14.44 4.19 4.88
N PRO A 275 -13.68 4.60 3.84
CA PRO A 275 -12.32 5.07 4.04
C PRO A 275 -12.25 6.37 4.85
N LEU A 276 -13.19 7.30 4.67
CA LEU A 276 -13.26 8.49 5.53
C LEU A 276 -13.50 8.15 6.99
N HIS A 277 -14.42 7.22 7.27
CA HIS A 277 -14.74 6.79 8.62
C HIS A 277 -13.52 6.20 9.32
N TYR A 278 -12.77 5.35 8.61
CA TYR A 278 -11.52 4.79 9.12
C TYR A 278 -10.43 5.84 9.36
N LEU A 279 -10.28 6.81 8.44
CA LEU A 279 -9.36 7.95 8.63
C LEU A 279 -9.75 8.77 9.87
N GLY A 280 -11.05 8.97 10.10
CA GLY A 280 -11.57 9.67 11.27
C GLY A 280 -11.31 8.94 12.59
N ILE A 281 -11.49 7.62 12.63
CA ILE A 281 -11.24 6.80 13.84
C ILE A 281 -9.75 6.78 14.18
N LYS A 282 -8.87 6.44 13.24
CA LYS A 282 -7.42 6.39 13.51
C LYS A 282 -6.87 7.73 13.98
N ARG A 283 -7.37 8.85 13.43
CA ARG A 283 -6.95 10.19 13.85
C ARG A 283 -7.33 10.49 15.31
N LYS A 284 -8.45 9.97 15.80
CA LYS A 284 -8.82 10.05 17.22
C LYS A 284 -7.89 9.21 18.10
N ASP A 285 -7.52 8.01 17.67
CA ASP A 285 -6.59 7.15 18.43
C ASP A 285 -5.18 7.75 18.56
N TYR A 286 -4.70 8.47 17.54
CA TYR A 286 -3.42 9.20 17.62
C TYR A 286 -3.50 10.49 18.45
N MET A 287 -4.67 11.14 18.55
CA MET A 287 -4.84 12.36 19.37
C MET A 287 -5.09 12.06 20.85
N ILE A 288 -5.52 10.83 21.21
CA ILE A 288 -5.80 10.44 22.60
C ILE A 288 -4.55 9.95 23.36
N ARG A 289 -3.38 9.80 22.72
CA ARG A 289 -2.12 9.58 23.44
C ARG A 289 -1.43 10.91 23.76
N PRO A 290 -1.29 11.31 25.04
CA PRO A 290 -0.68 12.58 25.39
C PRO A 290 0.82 12.58 25.05
N ARG A 291 1.25 13.74 24.55
CA ARG A 291 2.63 14.22 24.56
C ARG A 291 3.32 13.89 25.87
N THR A 292 4.46 13.18 25.81
CA THR A 292 5.70 13.49 26.55
C THR A 292 6.76 12.50 26.13
N PHE A 293 7.81 12.97 25.44
CA PHE A 293 9.22 12.62 25.63
C PHE A 293 10.02 13.37 24.55
N SER A 294 10.24 14.65 24.78
CA SER A 294 11.26 15.41 24.08
C SER A 294 12.62 14.94 24.60
N ILE A 295 13.20 13.92 23.98
CA ILE A 295 14.61 13.60 24.20
C ILE A 295 15.42 14.65 23.44
N SER A 296 15.96 15.58 24.22
CA SER A 296 16.96 16.57 23.85
C SER A 296 18.14 15.89 23.11
N THR A 297 18.22 16.11 21.80
CA THR A 297 19.39 15.81 20.98
C THR A 297 20.47 16.87 21.19
N LYS A 298 21.02 16.94 22.41
CA LYS A 298 22.26 17.70 22.69
C LYS A 298 23.10 16.98 23.73
N LYS A 299 23.76 15.87 23.34
CA LYS A 299 24.98 15.31 23.99
C LYS A 299 25.43 13.98 23.36
N VAL A 300 25.73 13.93 22.06
CA VAL A 300 26.51 12.80 21.47
C VAL A 300 27.67 13.27 20.57
N ALA A 301 27.84 14.58 20.37
CA ALA A 301 28.93 15.12 19.52
C ALA A 301 30.31 15.24 20.22
N LYS A 302 30.56 14.56 21.35
CA LYS A 302 31.86 14.68 22.07
C LYS A 302 32.51 13.36 22.52
N SER A 303 32.06 12.20 22.02
CA SER A 303 32.61 10.90 22.44
C SER A 303 33.33 10.11 21.32
N THR A 304 33.92 10.80 20.33
CA THR A 304 34.71 10.17 19.25
C THR A 304 36.00 10.91 18.91
N LYS A 305 36.64 11.52 19.91
CA LYS A 305 38.03 11.98 19.81
C LYS A 305 38.78 11.73 21.11
N LYS A 306 39.32 10.51 21.26
CA LYS A 306 40.60 10.19 21.93
C LYS A 306 40.72 8.68 22.09
N LEU A 307 41.22 8.02 21.05
CA LEU A 307 41.89 6.73 21.21
C LEU A 307 42.96 6.60 20.13
N HIS A 308 43.98 7.47 20.19
CA HIS A 308 45.32 7.25 19.63
C HIS A 308 46.27 8.39 20.02
N ARG A 309 47.11 8.15 21.03
CA ARG A 309 48.52 8.60 21.19
C ARG A 309 48.95 8.22 22.62
N GLU A 310 49.67 7.12 22.80
CA GLU A 310 51.14 6.97 22.68
C GLU A 310 51.87 7.32 23.99
N TYR A 311 52.79 6.43 24.33
CA TYR A 311 53.68 6.37 25.50
C TYR A 311 54.27 7.72 25.95
N SER A 312 54.34 7.94 27.26
CA SER A 312 55.61 8.31 27.92
C SER A 312 55.50 8.28 29.45
N ILE A 313 56.59 7.83 30.07
CA ILE A 313 56.91 7.66 31.48
C ILE A 313 57.13 9.02 32.15
N LYS A 314 56.58 9.26 33.36
CA LYS A 314 57.33 9.77 34.53
C LYS A 314 56.48 9.92 35.81
N ASN A 315 57.08 9.36 36.85
CA ASN A 315 56.94 9.46 38.31
C ASN A 315 56.29 10.68 38.98
N ASN A 316 55.74 10.35 40.15
CA ASN A 316 55.77 11.04 41.46
C ASN A 316 54.57 11.87 41.94
N GLU A 317 54.22 11.53 43.19
CA GLU A 317 53.72 12.37 44.29
C GLU A 317 52.21 12.59 44.46
N THR A 318 51.65 11.81 45.39
CA THR A 318 50.71 12.22 46.45
C THR A 318 51.20 13.50 47.17
N PRO A 319 50.37 14.32 47.87
CA PRO A 319 49.38 13.84 48.85
C PRO A 319 48.12 14.69 49.17
N ASN A 320 47.21 14.03 49.90
CA ASN A 320 46.43 14.49 51.07
C ASN A 320 45.20 15.43 50.99
N SER A 321 44.24 15.01 51.84
CA SER A 321 43.31 15.76 52.70
C SER A 321 41.91 16.08 52.13
N GLY A 322 40.78 15.74 52.78
CA GLY A 322 40.59 15.21 54.12
C GLY A 322 39.19 14.60 54.38
N CYS A 323 39.20 13.49 55.10
CA CYS A 323 38.70 13.28 56.46
C CYS A 323 37.30 13.73 56.93
N LEU A 324 36.69 12.77 57.67
CA LEU A 324 35.75 12.83 58.82
C LEU A 324 34.25 12.93 58.45
N ASN A 325 33.30 12.17 58.99
CA ASN A 325 33.16 11.18 60.09
C ASN A 325 31.86 10.39 59.75
N GLY A 326 31.59 9.15 60.11
CA GLY A 326 31.75 8.36 61.35
C GLY A 326 30.46 7.52 61.41
N ALA A 327 30.50 6.18 61.33
CA ALA A 327 30.89 5.20 62.35
C ALA A 327 29.64 4.55 63.01
N ASN A 328 29.79 3.23 63.23
CA ASN A 328 28.99 2.25 63.98
C ASN A 328 28.10 1.33 63.12
N ASP A 329 28.54 0.09 62.79
CA ASP A 329 28.72 -1.13 63.64
C ASP A 329 27.37 -1.79 63.98
N ALA A 330 27.14 -3.10 63.91
CA ALA A 330 27.95 -4.27 63.60
C ALA A 330 27.04 -5.51 63.34
N ASN A 331 27.60 -6.50 62.64
CA ASN A 331 27.40 -7.96 62.73
C ASN A 331 25.99 -8.61 62.72
N SER A 332 25.75 -9.42 61.69
CA SER A 332 25.36 -10.84 61.83
C SER A 332 25.51 -11.57 60.48
N THR A 333 26.33 -12.60 60.48
CA THR A 333 26.35 -13.72 59.53
C THR A 333 25.05 -14.50 59.61
N ASP A 334 24.45 -14.86 58.47
CA ASP A 334 24.21 -16.27 58.12
C ASP A 334 23.64 -16.47 56.71
N ASN A 335 24.14 -17.54 56.08
CA ASN A 335 23.69 -18.10 54.82
C ASN A 335 22.24 -18.58 54.91
N HIS A 336 21.40 -18.28 53.90
CA HIS A 336 20.66 -19.32 53.20
C HIS A 336 20.03 -18.81 51.90
N SER A 337 20.27 -19.60 50.86
CA SER A 337 19.59 -19.66 49.58
C SER A 337 18.06 -19.73 49.70
N SER A 338 17.36 -18.80 49.06
CA SER A 338 16.07 -19.12 48.42
C SER A 338 15.77 -18.11 47.32
N SER A 339 15.87 -18.61 46.10
CA SER A 339 15.24 -18.13 44.88
C SER A 339 13.87 -17.50 45.10
N THR A 340 13.72 -16.22 44.76
CA THR A 340 12.47 -15.73 44.17
C THR A 340 12.78 -14.59 43.22
N SER A 341 12.91 -14.96 41.95
CA SER A 341 13.01 -14.06 40.80
C SER A 341 11.72 -13.23 40.70
N SER A 342 11.69 -12.06 41.33
CA SER A 342 10.74 -11.02 40.96
C SER A 342 11.27 -10.31 39.71
N ASN A 343 10.87 -10.81 38.53
CA ASN A 343 11.06 -10.14 37.24
C ASN A 343 10.27 -8.82 37.25
N SER A 344 10.88 -7.76 37.79
CA SER A 344 10.40 -6.40 37.58
C SER A 344 10.71 -6.01 36.14
N THR A 345 9.70 -6.06 35.28
CA THR A 345 9.71 -5.65 33.88
C THR A 345 9.96 -4.14 33.79
N LYS A 346 11.23 -3.73 33.90
CA LYS A 346 11.64 -2.40 33.43
C LYS A 346 11.50 -2.42 31.91
N ARG A 347 10.52 -1.68 31.38
CA ARG A 347 10.42 -1.31 29.95
C ARG A 347 11.69 -0.55 29.56
N GLY A 348 12.77 -1.28 29.30
CA GLY A 348 13.95 -0.77 28.64
C GLY A 348 13.58 -0.43 27.20
N VAL A 349 14.12 0.68 26.70
CA VAL A 349 14.06 1.01 25.28
C VAL A 349 14.77 -0.13 24.54
N LEU A 350 14.00 -1.02 23.89
CA LEU A 350 14.55 -2.11 23.09
C LEU A 350 15.37 -1.51 21.93
N ASN A 351 16.64 -1.92 21.87
CA ASN A 351 17.55 -1.58 20.78
C ASN A 351 17.37 -2.59 19.63
N LEU A 352 17.66 -2.18 18.39
CA LEU A 352 17.49 -3.02 17.20
C LEU A 352 18.22 -4.37 17.33
N ASP A 353 19.39 -4.36 17.94
CA ASP A 353 20.20 -5.55 18.18
C ASP A 353 19.46 -6.60 19.01
N HIS A 354 18.70 -6.17 20.02
CA HIS A 354 17.91 -7.08 20.84
C HIS A 354 16.74 -7.66 20.04
N ILE A 355 16.09 -6.84 19.21
CA ILE A 355 14.96 -7.30 18.38
C ILE A 355 15.43 -8.34 17.36
N LEU A 356 16.61 -8.16 16.77
CA LEU A 356 17.16 -9.08 15.78
C LEU A 356 17.83 -10.33 16.39
N ALA A 357 18.23 -10.28 17.67
CA ALA A 357 18.85 -11.40 18.37
C ALA A 357 17.83 -12.43 18.88
N ASP A 358 16.64 -11.99 19.28
CA ASP A 358 15.56 -12.85 19.74
C ASP A 358 14.77 -13.38 18.52
N ALA A 359 14.65 -14.69 18.38
CA ALA A 359 13.98 -15.31 17.23
C ALA A 359 12.50 -14.91 17.12
N ALA A 360 11.76 -14.87 18.23
CA ALA A 360 10.35 -14.52 18.23
C ALA A 360 10.15 -13.03 17.90
N LEU A 361 10.94 -12.15 18.51
CA LEU A 361 10.91 -10.72 18.22
C LEU A 361 11.39 -10.39 16.81
N ARG A 362 12.38 -11.10 16.29
CA ARG A 362 12.89 -10.95 14.92
C ARG A 362 11.81 -11.33 13.93
N ASP A 363 11.12 -12.46 14.12
CA ASP A 363 10.05 -12.90 13.23
C ASP A 363 8.88 -11.90 13.25
N ALA A 364 8.49 -11.42 14.43
CA ALA A 364 7.49 -10.37 14.56
C ALA A 364 7.93 -9.05 13.91
N PHE A 365 9.20 -8.67 14.04
CA PHE A 365 9.75 -7.47 13.44
C PHE A 365 9.80 -7.58 11.92
N CYS A 366 10.20 -8.73 11.38
CA CYS A 366 10.13 -9.06 9.96
C CYS A 366 8.69 -8.94 9.43
N ILE A 367 7.71 -9.52 10.12
CA ILE A 367 6.29 -9.38 9.75
C ILE A 367 5.88 -7.90 9.71
N TYR A 368 6.29 -7.11 10.71
CA TYR A 368 6.03 -5.68 10.75
C TYR A 368 6.71 -4.91 9.60
N MET A 369 7.99 -5.16 9.34
CA MET A 369 8.77 -4.49 8.30
C MET A 369 8.28 -4.83 6.89
N ALA A 370 7.82 -6.06 6.67
CA ALA A 370 7.17 -6.45 5.43
C ALA A 370 5.82 -5.73 5.23
N ARG A 371 5.05 -5.48 6.30
CA ARG A 371 3.81 -4.68 6.24
C ARG A 371 4.08 -3.21 5.89
N GLU A 372 5.17 -2.66 6.41
CA GLU A 372 5.58 -1.27 6.12
C GLU A 372 6.32 -1.11 4.78
N PHE A 373 6.54 -2.19 4.03
CA PHE A 373 7.31 -2.21 2.78
C PHE A 373 8.73 -1.67 2.96
N SER A 374 9.37 -2.07 4.05
CA SER A 374 10.73 -1.62 4.39
C SER A 374 11.67 -2.79 4.72
N MET A 375 11.31 -3.99 4.23
CA MET A 375 12.00 -5.25 4.50
C MET A 375 13.42 -5.28 3.93
N GLU A 376 13.65 -4.56 2.84
CA GLU A 376 14.96 -4.41 2.21
C GLU A 376 16.04 -3.93 3.18
N ASN A 377 15.65 -3.13 4.19
CA ASN A 377 16.57 -2.62 5.20
C ASN A 377 17.03 -3.70 6.18
N VAL A 378 16.14 -4.62 6.56
CA VAL A 378 16.47 -5.76 7.43
C VAL A 378 17.29 -6.79 6.66
N LEU A 379 16.86 -7.10 5.43
CA LEU A 379 17.58 -7.95 4.48
C LEU A 379 19.02 -7.46 4.24
N PHE A 380 19.20 -6.16 4.07
CA PHE A 380 20.52 -5.56 3.90
C PHE A 380 21.40 -5.80 5.12
N ILE A 381 20.92 -5.49 6.35
CA ILE A 381 21.68 -5.68 7.58
C ILE A 381 22.10 -7.14 7.76
N GLU A 382 21.20 -8.10 7.53
CA GLU A 382 21.52 -9.53 7.62
C GLU A 382 22.50 -9.98 6.54
N THR A 383 22.34 -9.48 5.31
CA THR A 383 23.29 -9.75 4.21
C THR A 383 24.69 -9.22 4.54
N ILE A 384 24.81 -8.05 5.16
CA ILE A 384 26.11 -7.52 5.59
C ILE A 384 26.70 -8.35 6.74
N LYS A 385 25.90 -8.84 7.69
CA LYS A 385 26.39 -9.78 8.72
C LYS A 385 26.96 -11.05 8.08
N GLY A 386 26.27 -11.60 7.08
CA GLY A 386 26.75 -12.75 6.30
C GLY A 386 28.04 -12.45 5.53
N TYR A 387 28.11 -11.29 4.88
CA TYR A 387 29.29 -10.79 4.17
C TYR A 387 30.53 -10.75 5.06
N LYS A 388 30.42 -10.13 6.25
CA LYS A 388 31.52 -10.04 7.21
C LYS A 388 32.03 -11.42 7.61
N SER A 389 31.12 -12.33 7.96
CA SER A 389 31.46 -13.72 8.29
C SER A 389 32.18 -14.45 7.15
N GLN A 390 31.76 -14.26 5.90
CA GLN A 390 32.37 -14.91 4.75
C GLN A 390 33.76 -14.37 4.42
N ILE A 391 33.99 -13.06 4.58
CA ILE A 391 35.33 -12.47 4.40
C ILE A 391 36.29 -12.93 5.49
N THR A 392 35.85 -13.01 6.74
CA THR A 392 36.69 -13.53 7.82
C THR A 392 37.07 -15.00 7.58
N LYS A 393 36.18 -15.81 7.00
CA LYS A 393 36.44 -17.22 6.70
C LYS A 393 37.30 -17.44 5.45
N ASN A 394 37.12 -16.62 4.41
CA ASN A 394 37.87 -16.72 3.16
C ASN A 394 38.29 -15.31 2.69
N PRO A 395 39.38 -14.76 3.27
CA PRO A 395 39.83 -13.40 3.04
C PRO A 395 40.61 -13.29 1.72
N THR A 396 39.92 -13.47 0.60
CA THR A 396 40.51 -13.27 -0.73
C THR A 396 39.88 -12.06 -1.42
N LYS A 397 40.70 -11.31 -2.16
CA LYS A 397 40.27 -10.16 -2.97
C LYS A 397 39.18 -10.55 -3.98
N SER A 398 39.31 -11.73 -4.58
CA SER A 398 38.34 -12.30 -5.53
C SER A 398 36.98 -12.59 -4.87
N ASN A 399 36.98 -13.24 -3.70
CA ASN A 399 35.74 -13.50 -2.94
C ASN A 399 35.06 -12.19 -2.51
N THR A 400 35.84 -11.26 -1.96
CA THR A 400 35.36 -9.95 -1.52
C THR A 400 34.73 -9.15 -2.65
N ARG A 401 35.37 -9.13 -3.84
CA ARG A 401 34.82 -8.46 -5.02
C ARG A 401 33.52 -9.11 -5.51
N LYS A 402 33.46 -10.44 -5.56
CA LYS A 402 32.23 -11.17 -5.94
C LYS A 402 31.07 -10.84 -5.00
N LEU A 403 31.31 -10.87 -3.69
CA LEU A 403 30.27 -10.55 -2.70
C LEU A 403 29.86 -9.08 -2.74
N PHE A 404 30.82 -8.17 -2.93
CA PHE A 404 30.54 -6.74 -3.09
C PHE A 404 29.65 -6.47 -4.30
N GLU A 405 29.97 -7.00 -5.49
CA GLU A 405 29.15 -6.80 -6.68
C GLU A 405 27.74 -7.41 -6.52
N LYS A 406 27.62 -8.53 -5.80
CA LYS A 406 26.30 -9.10 -5.43
C LYS A 406 25.49 -8.10 -4.60
N ILE A 407 26.04 -7.63 -3.48
CA ILE A 407 25.35 -6.67 -2.59
C ILE A 407 25.03 -5.36 -3.31
N LYS A 408 25.98 -4.86 -4.12
CA LYS A 408 25.81 -3.65 -4.91
C LYS A 408 24.67 -3.79 -5.90
N SER A 409 24.63 -4.86 -6.69
CA SER A 409 23.55 -5.08 -7.66
C SER A 409 22.17 -5.26 -6.99
N GLU A 410 22.14 -5.79 -5.76
CA GLU A 410 20.91 -6.15 -5.07
C GLU A 410 20.33 -5.06 -4.15
N PHE A 411 21.17 -4.21 -3.57
CA PHE A 411 20.75 -3.22 -2.56
C PHE A 411 21.13 -1.78 -2.91
N ILE A 412 22.12 -1.54 -3.77
CA ILE A 412 22.68 -0.19 -3.96
C ILE A 412 22.45 0.35 -5.37
N ALA A 413 22.43 -0.54 -6.38
CA ALA A 413 22.21 -0.15 -7.76
C ALA A 413 20.80 0.46 -7.93
N SER A 414 20.72 1.52 -8.73
CA SER A 414 19.46 2.17 -9.04
C SER A 414 18.50 1.18 -9.72
N ASN A 415 17.24 1.17 -9.27
CA ASN A 415 16.19 0.24 -9.70
C ASN A 415 16.38 -1.21 -9.22
N SER A 416 17.24 -1.44 -8.24
CA SER A 416 17.35 -2.76 -7.64
C SER A 416 16.08 -3.15 -6.88
N VAL A 417 15.79 -4.46 -6.84
CA VAL A 417 14.57 -4.99 -6.22
C VAL A 417 14.53 -4.66 -4.73
N ASN A 418 15.69 -4.71 -4.05
CA ASN A 418 15.85 -4.40 -2.64
C ASN A 418 16.67 -3.11 -2.45
N GLU A 419 16.56 -2.14 -3.38
CA GLU A 419 17.27 -0.86 -3.29
C GLU A 419 16.98 -0.18 -1.93
N ILE A 420 18.03 -0.04 -1.12
CA ILE A 420 17.97 0.66 0.17
C ILE A 420 18.15 2.15 -0.03
N ASN A 421 17.49 2.93 0.82
CA ASN A 421 17.60 4.38 0.76
C ASN A 421 18.90 4.84 1.43
N LEU A 422 19.94 5.11 0.61
CA LEU A 422 21.21 5.64 1.08
C LEU A 422 21.43 7.09 0.60
N PRO A 423 21.91 8.00 1.48
CA PRO A 423 22.39 9.31 1.07
C PRO A 423 23.52 9.19 0.06
N THR A 424 23.50 10.04 -0.97
CA THR A 424 24.52 10.09 -2.04
C THR A 424 25.95 10.18 -1.51
N LYS A 425 26.15 10.85 -0.37
CA LYS A 425 27.46 10.92 0.31
C LYS A 425 27.95 9.55 0.80
N ILE A 426 27.08 8.73 1.37
CA ILE A 426 27.42 7.39 1.88
C ILE A 426 27.67 6.44 0.70
N ALA A 427 26.79 6.46 -0.31
CA ALA A 427 26.96 5.65 -1.51
C ALA A 427 28.27 5.99 -2.25
N LYS A 428 28.59 7.28 -2.42
CA LYS A 428 29.86 7.70 -3.04
C LYS A 428 31.08 7.23 -2.25
N LYS A 429 31.07 7.40 -0.93
CA LYS A 429 32.16 6.94 -0.06
C LYS A 429 32.35 5.42 -0.17
N LEU A 430 31.27 4.65 -0.18
CA LEU A 430 31.30 3.20 -0.35
C LEU A 430 31.99 2.80 -1.67
N PHE A 431 31.68 3.47 -2.78
CA PHE A 431 32.34 3.22 -4.06
C PHE A 431 33.83 3.60 -4.01
N ASP A 432 34.16 4.77 -3.46
CA ASP A 432 35.55 5.24 -3.33
C ASP A 432 36.40 4.29 -2.46
N ASP A 433 35.84 3.76 -1.36
CA ASP A 433 36.53 2.82 -0.47
C ASP A 433 36.63 1.42 -1.07
N SER A 434 35.61 0.97 -1.81
CA SER A 434 35.68 -0.28 -2.57
C SER A 434 36.76 -0.24 -3.65
N ASP A 435 36.89 0.89 -4.35
CA ASP A 435 37.91 1.10 -5.37
C ASP A 435 39.31 1.03 -4.77
N LYS A 436 39.55 1.58 -3.58
CA LYS A 436 40.85 1.48 -2.89
C LYS A 436 41.20 0.03 -2.53
N ILE A 437 40.24 -0.74 -2.04
CA ILE A 437 40.43 -2.16 -1.67
C ILE A 437 40.72 -3.02 -2.92
N PHE A 438 40.14 -2.65 -4.07
CA PHE A 438 40.25 -3.43 -5.29
C PHE A 438 41.35 -2.97 -6.26
N LYS A 439 41.78 -1.70 -6.22
CA LYS A 439 42.80 -1.11 -7.12
C LYS A 439 44.24 -1.21 -6.59
N SER A 440 44.46 -1.63 -5.35
CA SER A 440 45.81 -1.98 -4.87
C SER A 440 46.38 -3.10 -5.75
N GLY A 441 47.44 -2.76 -6.50
CA GLY A 441 48.05 -3.57 -7.54
C GLY A 441 48.79 -4.80 -7.03
N ASP A 442 48.98 -5.72 -7.97
CA ASP A 442 49.73 -6.99 -7.95
C ASP A 442 49.23 -8.14 -7.07
N ASP A 443 48.75 -9.17 -7.78
CA ASP A 443 48.27 -10.49 -7.36
C ASP A 443 49.32 -11.37 -6.66
N CYS A 444 50.48 -10.84 -6.24
CA CYS A 444 51.52 -11.66 -5.60
C CYS A 444 51.96 -11.21 -4.20
N CYS A 445 51.89 -9.93 -3.81
CA CYS A 445 52.54 -9.48 -2.56
C CYS A 445 51.85 -8.33 -1.78
N SER A 446 50.67 -7.84 -2.17
CA SER A 446 49.96 -6.86 -1.34
C SER A 446 49.11 -7.56 -0.28
N ASN A 447 49.41 -7.31 1.00
CA ASN A 447 48.59 -7.80 2.11
C ASN A 447 47.16 -7.29 1.94
N PHE A 448 46.23 -8.19 1.60
CA PHE A 448 44.81 -7.87 1.49
C PHE A 448 44.31 -7.40 2.86
N ASP A 449 43.88 -6.14 2.95
CA ASP A 449 43.38 -5.56 4.19
C ASP A 449 41.98 -6.09 4.51
N VAL A 450 41.95 -7.19 5.26
CA VAL A 450 40.73 -7.86 5.73
C VAL A 450 39.90 -6.93 6.60
N ALA A 451 40.52 -6.03 7.37
CA ALA A 451 39.81 -5.11 8.25
C ALA A 451 39.08 -4.04 7.43
N ALA A 452 39.74 -3.44 6.44
CA ALA A 452 39.10 -2.50 5.51
C ALA A 452 37.98 -3.17 4.71
N ALA A 453 38.18 -4.41 4.25
CA ALA A 453 37.16 -5.16 3.52
C ALA A 453 35.96 -5.51 4.40
N THR A 454 36.17 -5.92 5.66
CA THR A 454 35.09 -6.29 6.58
C THR A 454 34.23 -5.07 6.96
N ASN A 455 34.84 -3.88 7.07
CA ASN A 455 34.17 -2.66 7.51
C ASN A 455 33.60 -1.82 6.34
N LEU A 456 33.67 -2.33 5.10
CA LEU A 456 33.30 -1.58 3.89
C LEU A 456 31.87 -1.02 3.93
N PHE A 457 30.92 -1.75 4.52
CA PHE A 457 29.50 -1.39 4.57
C PHE A 457 29.07 -0.74 5.89
N ASP A 458 29.97 -0.48 6.84
CA ASP A 458 29.60 -0.07 8.21
C ASP A 458 28.82 1.24 8.25
N ASP A 459 29.24 2.25 7.49
CA ASP A 459 28.52 3.52 7.42
C ASP A 459 27.11 3.36 6.84
N ALA A 460 26.93 2.45 5.88
CA ALA A 460 25.63 2.14 5.29
C ALA A 460 24.74 1.39 6.29
N VAL A 461 25.29 0.40 7.01
CA VAL A 461 24.58 -0.33 8.07
C VAL A 461 24.14 0.64 9.17
N VAL A 462 25.05 1.44 9.70
CA VAL A 462 24.74 2.43 10.76
C VAL A 462 23.65 3.40 10.30
N HIS A 463 23.68 3.84 9.04
CA HIS A 463 22.62 4.71 8.51
C HIS A 463 21.25 4.02 8.50
N ILE A 464 21.19 2.77 8.00
CA ILE A 464 19.95 2.00 7.93
C ILE A 464 19.44 1.65 9.33
N GLU A 465 20.32 1.29 10.27
CA GLU A 465 19.96 1.04 11.66
C GLU A 465 19.37 2.29 12.33
N LEU A 466 19.97 3.47 12.10
CA LEU A 466 19.44 4.74 12.60
C LEU A 466 18.06 5.06 11.99
N MET A 467 17.87 4.80 10.69
CA MET A 467 16.57 4.96 10.03
C MET A 467 15.53 4.02 10.63
N LEU A 468 15.85 2.74 10.81
CA LEU A 468 14.97 1.76 11.43
C LEU A 468 14.62 2.15 12.87
N ALA A 469 15.60 2.59 13.65
CA ALA A 469 15.39 3.00 15.04
C ALA A 469 14.50 4.24 15.16
N GLN A 470 14.65 5.21 14.26
CA GLN A 470 13.87 6.44 14.29
C GLN A 470 12.43 6.22 13.78
N ASP A 471 12.26 5.50 12.67
CA ASP A 471 11.00 5.46 11.92
C ASP A 471 10.17 4.20 12.15
N HIS A 472 10.80 3.08 12.51
CA HIS A 472 10.17 1.75 12.52
C HIS A 472 10.09 1.13 13.91
N ILE A 473 11.15 1.16 14.73
CA ILE A 473 11.17 0.48 16.03
C ILE A 473 10.10 1.03 16.99
N ARG A 474 9.93 2.36 17.05
CA ARG A 474 8.91 2.99 17.91
C ARG A 474 7.48 2.59 17.52
N LYS A 475 7.23 2.44 16.22
CA LYS A 475 5.93 2.04 15.69
C LYS A 475 5.71 0.53 15.88
N PHE A 476 6.74 -0.28 15.70
CA PHE A 476 6.71 -1.71 15.93
C PHE A 476 6.29 -2.04 17.38
N GLN A 477 6.90 -1.37 18.37
CA GLN A 477 6.63 -1.58 19.80
C GLN A 477 5.16 -1.31 20.22
N VAL A 478 4.39 -0.61 19.39
CA VAL A 478 2.97 -0.34 19.66
C VAL A 478 2.02 -1.19 18.82
N THR A 479 2.55 -2.12 18.01
CA THR A 479 1.74 -3.03 17.20
C THR A 479 1.30 -4.26 17.99
N SER A 480 0.18 -4.86 17.58
CA SER A 480 -0.30 -6.14 18.12
C SER A 480 0.70 -7.27 17.88
N VAL A 481 1.42 -7.25 16.75
CA VAL A 481 2.43 -8.25 16.43
C VAL A 481 3.57 -8.26 17.45
N TYR A 482 3.96 -7.09 17.96
CA TYR A 482 4.95 -6.99 19.05
C TYR A 482 4.38 -7.44 20.40
N SER A 483 3.13 -7.10 20.73
CA SER A 483 2.52 -7.57 21.98
C SER A 483 2.37 -9.08 22.02
N ASP A 484 2.01 -9.70 20.89
CA ASP A 484 1.84 -11.14 20.79
C ASP A 484 3.18 -11.88 20.95
N ALA A 485 4.25 -11.34 20.37
CA ALA A 485 5.60 -11.90 20.47
C ALA A 485 6.29 -11.67 21.83
N THR A 486 5.76 -10.77 22.67
CA THR A 486 6.29 -10.50 24.02
C THR A 486 5.43 -11.07 25.14
N ALA A 487 4.27 -11.66 24.80
CA ALA A 487 3.37 -12.31 25.73
C ALA A 487 3.65 -13.82 25.90
N SER A 488 4.41 -14.41 24.97
CA SER A 488 5.04 -15.72 25.07
C SER A 488 6.33 -15.64 25.87
#